data_AF-A0A4E9FP80-F1
#
_entry.id   AF-A0A4E9FP80-F1
#
_cell.length_a   1.000
_cell.length_b   1.000
_cell.length_c   1.000
_cell.angle_alpha   90.00
_cell.angle_beta   90.00
_cell.angle_gamma   90.00
#
_symmetry.space_group_name_H-M   'P 1'
#
loop_
_entity.id
_entity.type
_entity.pdbx_description
1 polymer ?
#
loop_
_entity_poly.entity_id
_entity_poly.type
_entity_poly.pdbx_seq_one_letter_code
_entity_poly.pdbx_strand_id
1 'polypeptide(L)'
;MMHYSVLFCLITATRFAETLENGLARTPPMGWMSWTKFYCQTDCVLHPFTCISEKLYMDMADRMVEDGYLQAGYQYVHVDDCWMERKRDQQDRLVPDRQRFPNGMATLADYMHQRGLKFGIYEDYGTTTCAGFPGSYKHTKIDADTFAEWQVDYLKLDGCNIDVDLMPAGYAEMGRMLNLTGRPIVYSCSWPAYLINQPEKVNYQLIGQHCNLWRNFDDIKRSWASVRTIIDYYDHHQDKHIPAQGPGRWHDPDMIIVGNTELTVDQAKVQMSIWSVWSSPLIMSNDLRLIAPVFRDILLNRRVIAVDQDPLGIMGRLVANTTDTGIYVKPVIPAAPSAHRYSYAVAIFNRNLNQRMNVRFLLSKIGLTNSGGYLVQDLWSGELKGLLKPNDFYSVDVNPTAYHARFLHKKTQMTFSWKRMILCSIYHRQLFCGNTICAEKVQSFKMTR
;
A
#
# COMPACT_ATOMS: atom_id res chain seq x y z
N MET A 1 -29.65 30.22 54.79
CA MET A 1 -28.53 29.30 54.48
C MET A 1 -28.56 29.04 52.99
N MET A 2 -27.60 29.58 52.23
CA MET A 2 -27.51 29.41 50.78
C MET A 2 -26.74 28.11 50.50
N HIS A 3 -27.40 27.11 49.92
CA HIS A 3 -26.78 25.83 49.58
C HIS A 3 -26.07 25.95 48.22
N TYR A 4 -24.74 25.93 48.24
CA TYR A 4 -23.93 25.84 47.03
C TYR A 4 -23.82 24.37 46.61
N SER A 5 -24.59 23.98 45.59
CA SER A 5 -24.42 22.69 44.92
C SER A 5 -23.21 22.77 43.98
N VAL A 6 -22.09 22.18 44.39
CA VAL A 6 -20.89 22.01 43.56
C VAL A 6 -21.17 20.92 42.52
N LEU A 7 -21.33 21.32 41.26
CA LEU A 7 -21.50 20.42 40.12
C LEU A 7 -20.14 19.80 39.77
N PHE A 8 -19.93 18.53 40.11
CA PHE A 8 -18.77 17.76 39.66
C PHE A 8 -18.94 17.43 38.16
N CYS A 9 -18.32 18.23 37.29
CA CYS A 9 -18.11 17.84 35.89
C CYS A 9 -17.10 16.69 35.84
N LEU A 10 -17.59 15.46 35.81
CA LEU A 10 -16.84 14.28 35.37
C LEU A 10 -16.46 14.49 33.90
N ILE A 11 -15.28 15.04 33.66
CA ILE A 11 -14.63 14.98 32.35
C ILE A 11 -14.26 13.51 32.15
N THR A 12 -15.14 12.76 31.48
CA THR A 12 -14.78 11.48 30.90
C THR A 12 -13.71 11.78 29.86
N ALA A 13 -12.44 11.66 30.24
CA ALA A 13 -11.35 11.60 29.30
C ALA A 13 -11.60 10.37 28.42
N THR A 14 -12.27 10.56 27.29
CA THR A 14 -12.21 9.63 26.18
C THR A 14 -10.72 9.44 25.90
N ARG A 15 -10.18 8.29 26.29
CA ARG A 15 -8.85 7.88 25.87
C ARG A 15 -8.91 7.82 24.36
N PHE A 16 -8.55 8.90 23.69
CA PHE A 16 -8.14 8.81 22.31
C PHE A 16 -6.98 7.83 22.34
N ALA A 17 -7.19 6.65 21.76
CA ALA A 17 -6.10 5.72 21.56
C ALA A 17 -5.03 6.48 20.80
N GLU A 18 -3.89 6.77 21.44
CA GLU A 18 -2.75 7.38 20.77
C GLU A 18 -2.26 6.38 19.74
N THR A 19 -2.64 6.60 18.48
CA THR A 19 -2.14 5.84 17.33
C THR A 19 -0.76 6.36 16.96
N LEU A 20 0.05 5.54 16.27
CA LEU A 20 1.33 5.98 15.74
C LEU A 20 1.12 7.16 14.78
N GLU A 21 1.71 8.29 15.11
CA GLU A 21 1.61 9.52 14.34
C GLU A 21 3.01 10.07 14.06
N ASN A 22 3.76 9.33 13.24
CA ASN A 22 5.16 9.64 12.90
C ASN A 22 5.34 10.33 11.54
N GLY A 23 4.25 10.74 10.88
CA GLY A 23 4.33 11.39 9.55
C GLY A 23 4.42 10.43 8.37
N LEU A 24 4.68 9.14 8.60
CA LEU A 24 5.00 8.16 7.56
C LEU A 24 3.76 7.41 7.05
N ALA A 25 3.89 6.80 5.87
CA ALA A 25 2.86 6.00 5.22
C ALA A 25 1.47 6.69 5.20
N ARG A 26 1.40 7.98 4.83
CA ARG A 26 0.12 8.73 4.77
C ARG A 26 -0.84 8.21 3.71
N THR A 27 -0.30 7.56 2.71
CA THR A 27 -1.00 6.63 1.80
C THR A 27 -0.28 5.28 1.88
N PRO A 28 -0.91 4.19 1.41
CA PRO A 28 -0.29 2.85 1.43
C PRO A 28 1.07 2.87 0.71
N PRO A 29 2.15 2.30 1.28
CA PRO A 29 3.44 2.25 0.60
C PRO A 29 3.36 1.53 -0.75
N MET A 30 4.10 2.02 -1.74
CA MET A 30 4.24 1.38 -3.05
C MET A 30 5.72 1.11 -3.32
N GLY A 31 6.05 -0.09 -3.79
CA GLY A 31 7.44 -0.48 -4.00
C GLY A 31 7.60 -1.82 -4.70
N TRP A 32 8.77 -2.42 -4.52
CA TRP A 32 9.14 -3.72 -5.04
C TRP A 32 9.92 -4.50 -3.99
N MET A 33 9.63 -5.79 -3.83
CA MET A 33 10.26 -6.69 -2.86
C MET A 33 10.65 -8.02 -3.53
N SER A 34 11.77 -8.60 -3.10
CA SER A 34 12.33 -9.80 -3.72
C SER A 34 11.58 -11.10 -3.42
N TRP A 35 10.93 -11.21 -2.25
CA TRP A 35 10.24 -12.44 -1.82
C TRP A 35 9.08 -12.80 -2.76
N THR A 36 8.69 -14.07 -2.83
CA THR A 36 7.73 -14.64 -3.80
C THR A 36 8.23 -14.81 -5.24
N LYS A 37 8.99 -13.85 -5.81
CA LYS A 37 9.64 -14.04 -7.12
C LYS A 37 10.98 -14.75 -6.99
N PHE A 38 11.85 -14.23 -6.13
CA PHE A 38 13.22 -14.71 -5.98
C PHE A 38 13.37 -15.62 -4.75
N TYR A 39 12.46 -15.51 -3.76
CA TYR A 39 12.53 -16.21 -2.47
C TYR A 39 13.95 -16.08 -1.86
N CYS A 40 14.48 -17.16 -1.30
CA CYS A 40 15.80 -17.25 -0.69
C CYS A 40 16.84 -17.89 -1.64
N GLN A 41 16.93 -17.43 -2.89
CA GLN A 41 17.95 -17.94 -3.83
C GLN A 41 19.32 -17.34 -3.51
N THR A 42 20.20 -18.06 -2.81
CA THR A 42 21.53 -17.55 -2.41
C THR A 42 22.70 -18.10 -3.24
N ASP A 43 22.46 -18.99 -4.19
CA ASP A 43 23.51 -19.53 -5.07
C ASP A 43 23.73 -18.60 -6.28
N CYS A 44 24.67 -17.67 -6.12
CA CYS A 44 25.05 -16.73 -7.17
C CYS A 44 25.86 -17.34 -8.31
N VAL A 45 26.36 -18.57 -8.16
CA VAL A 45 27.13 -19.25 -9.22
C VAL A 45 26.16 -19.93 -10.19
N LEU A 46 25.19 -20.69 -9.68
CA LEU A 46 24.18 -21.35 -10.49
C LEU A 46 23.08 -20.40 -10.97
N HIS A 47 22.77 -19.37 -10.18
CA HIS A 47 21.66 -18.47 -10.42
C HIS A 47 22.05 -16.98 -10.37
N PRO A 48 23.06 -16.53 -11.16
CA PRO A 48 23.64 -15.19 -11.05
C PRO A 48 22.65 -14.04 -11.28
N PHE A 49 21.57 -14.27 -12.03
CA PHE A 49 20.56 -13.25 -12.32
C PHE A 49 19.41 -13.20 -11.31
N THR A 50 19.22 -14.24 -10.51
CA THR A 50 18.13 -14.35 -9.54
C THR A 50 18.62 -14.50 -8.10
N CYS A 51 19.94 -14.49 -7.89
CA CYS A 51 20.56 -14.56 -6.58
C CYS A 51 20.28 -13.30 -5.77
N ILE A 52 19.86 -13.49 -4.51
CA ILE A 52 19.71 -12.44 -3.51
C ILE A 52 21.10 -11.84 -3.25
N SER A 53 21.38 -10.75 -3.96
CA SER A 53 22.68 -10.09 -4.02
C SER A 53 22.49 -8.62 -4.36
N GLU A 54 23.48 -7.79 -4.02
CA GLU A 54 23.50 -6.35 -4.31
C GLU A 54 23.11 -6.04 -5.77
N LYS A 55 23.65 -6.82 -6.72
CA LYS A 55 23.36 -6.68 -8.14
C LYS A 55 21.87 -6.83 -8.49
N LEU A 56 21.18 -7.80 -7.88
CA LEU A 56 19.74 -8.00 -8.12
C LEU A 56 18.96 -6.73 -7.77
N TYR A 57 19.24 -6.15 -6.61
CA TYR A 57 18.51 -4.96 -6.14
C TYR A 57 18.88 -3.72 -6.94
N MET A 58 20.14 -3.57 -7.38
CA MET A 58 20.55 -2.52 -8.30
C MET A 58 19.80 -2.62 -9.64
N ASP A 59 19.74 -3.82 -10.24
CA ASP A 59 19.01 -4.05 -11.49
C ASP A 59 17.53 -3.65 -11.36
N MET A 60 16.87 -4.04 -10.26
CA MET A 60 15.46 -3.71 -10.01
C MET A 60 15.27 -2.22 -9.77
N ALA A 61 16.18 -1.57 -9.04
CA ALA A 61 16.16 -0.12 -8.83
C ALA A 61 16.29 0.64 -10.15
N ASP A 62 17.20 0.22 -11.03
CA ASP A 62 17.34 0.82 -12.36
C ASP A 62 16.05 0.66 -13.19
N ARG A 63 15.44 -0.52 -13.21
CA ARG A 63 14.14 -0.72 -13.88
C ARG A 63 13.02 0.13 -13.25
N MET A 64 12.98 0.25 -11.93
CA MET A 64 11.97 1.06 -11.24
C MET A 64 12.00 2.52 -11.70
N VAL A 65 13.21 3.07 -11.93
CA VAL A 65 13.40 4.43 -12.45
C VAL A 65 13.10 4.49 -13.95
N GLU A 66 13.77 3.67 -14.75
CA GLU A 66 13.77 3.74 -16.21
C GLU A 66 12.40 3.39 -16.81
N ASP A 67 11.68 2.45 -16.20
CA ASP A 67 10.41 1.95 -16.72
C ASP A 67 9.19 2.68 -16.13
N GLY A 68 9.40 3.79 -15.42
CA GLY A 68 8.34 4.71 -14.99
C GLY A 68 7.56 4.28 -13.75
N TYR A 69 8.04 3.27 -13.00
CA TYR A 69 7.44 2.83 -11.74
C TYR A 69 7.62 3.88 -10.64
N LEU A 70 8.81 4.49 -10.53
CA LEU A 70 9.04 5.60 -9.60
C LEU A 70 8.09 6.78 -9.89
N GLN A 71 7.94 7.14 -11.16
CA GLN A 71 6.98 8.16 -11.60
C GLN A 71 5.51 7.77 -11.29
N ALA A 72 5.22 6.49 -11.06
CA ALA A 72 3.90 6.00 -10.68
C ALA A 72 3.64 6.07 -9.17
N GLY A 73 4.69 6.23 -8.37
CA GLY A 73 4.64 6.23 -6.91
C GLY A 73 5.35 5.04 -6.27
N TYR A 74 5.77 4.03 -7.05
CA TYR A 74 6.56 2.90 -6.53
C TYR A 74 7.97 3.39 -6.16
N GLN A 75 8.19 3.64 -4.87
CA GLN A 75 9.37 4.35 -4.39
C GLN A 75 10.26 3.49 -3.50
N TYR A 76 9.79 2.35 -3.00
CA TYR A 76 10.58 1.48 -2.13
C TYR A 76 11.16 0.29 -2.90
N VAL A 77 12.42 -0.06 -2.62
CA VAL A 77 13.05 -1.33 -3.02
C VAL A 77 13.43 -2.08 -1.76
N HIS A 78 12.81 -3.23 -1.54
CA HIS A 78 12.92 -4.03 -0.32
C HIS A 78 13.81 -5.26 -0.54
N VAL A 79 14.84 -5.38 0.29
CA VAL A 79 15.60 -6.61 0.48
C VAL A 79 14.85 -7.47 1.48
N ASP A 80 14.33 -8.62 1.04
CA ASP A 80 13.68 -9.60 1.92
C ASP A 80 14.70 -10.57 2.55
N ASP A 81 14.24 -11.60 3.29
CA ASP A 81 15.08 -12.57 4.01
C ASP A 81 16.24 -13.14 3.16
N CYS A 82 17.25 -13.68 3.84
CA CYS A 82 18.46 -14.30 3.28
C CYS A 82 19.53 -13.32 2.78
N TRP A 83 19.50 -12.05 3.17
CA TRP A 83 20.53 -11.07 2.78
C TRP A 83 21.80 -11.10 3.63
N MET A 84 21.71 -11.62 4.85
CA MET A 84 22.77 -11.53 5.86
C MET A 84 23.64 -12.81 5.95
N GLU A 85 24.76 -12.69 6.65
CA GLU A 85 25.58 -13.82 7.12
C GLU A 85 24.82 -14.68 8.15
N ARG A 86 25.22 -15.94 8.30
CA ARG A 86 24.61 -16.85 9.30
C ARG A 86 24.92 -16.50 10.75
N LYS A 87 25.81 -15.53 10.98
CA LYS A 87 26.27 -15.11 12.32
C LYS A 87 26.41 -13.60 12.36
N ARG A 88 26.04 -13.02 13.50
CA ARG A 88 26.39 -11.66 13.89
C ARG A 88 27.91 -11.51 14.04
N ASP A 89 28.41 -10.28 13.99
CA ASP A 89 29.83 -10.00 14.23
C ASP A 89 30.20 -10.04 15.72
N GLN A 90 31.43 -9.62 16.06
CA GLN A 90 31.93 -9.61 17.44
C GLN A 90 31.27 -8.56 18.33
N GLN A 91 30.50 -7.64 17.74
CA GLN A 91 29.74 -6.59 18.43
C GLN A 91 28.23 -6.92 18.41
N ASP A 92 27.87 -8.17 18.11
CA ASP A 92 26.49 -8.64 17.97
C ASP A 92 25.66 -7.94 16.88
N ARG A 93 26.31 -7.29 15.89
CA ARG A 93 25.60 -6.64 14.78
C ARG A 93 25.29 -7.63 13.67
N LEU A 94 24.19 -7.37 12.97
CA LEU A 94 23.88 -8.04 11.71
C LEU A 94 24.93 -7.70 10.66
N VAL A 95 25.32 -8.70 9.87
CA VAL A 95 26.37 -8.56 8.85
C VAL A 95 25.79 -8.94 7.49
N PRO A 96 25.82 -8.04 6.50
CA PRO A 96 25.48 -8.39 5.12
C PRO A 96 26.38 -9.53 4.63
N ASP A 97 25.84 -10.47 3.84
CA ASP A 97 26.65 -11.53 3.25
C ASP A 97 27.82 -10.93 2.45
N ARG A 98 29.05 -11.25 2.83
CA ARG A 98 30.26 -10.57 2.30
C ARG A 98 30.52 -10.85 0.83
N GLN A 99 29.96 -11.93 0.27
CA GLN A 99 30.13 -12.26 -1.15
C GLN A 99 29.01 -11.67 -2.00
N ARG A 100 27.77 -11.71 -1.49
CA ARG A 100 26.58 -11.27 -2.25
C ARG A 100 26.29 -9.78 -2.10
N PHE A 101 26.73 -9.18 -1.00
CA PHE A 101 26.63 -7.74 -0.71
C PHE A 101 28.00 -7.18 -0.30
N PRO A 102 29.01 -7.25 -1.20
CA PRO A 102 30.40 -6.94 -0.85
C PRO A 102 30.62 -5.50 -0.38
N ASN A 103 29.77 -4.54 -0.81
CA ASN A 103 29.85 -3.15 -0.37
C ASN A 103 28.94 -2.82 0.83
N GLY A 104 28.19 -3.80 1.34
CA GLY A 104 27.29 -3.65 2.49
C GLY A 104 25.98 -2.90 2.20
N MET A 105 25.06 -2.93 3.16
CA MET A 105 23.71 -2.38 3.00
C MET A 105 23.65 -0.86 2.95
N ALA A 106 24.56 -0.16 3.64
CA ALA A 106 24.63 1.30 3.56
C ALA A 106 24.90 1.79 2.13
N THR A 107 25.83 1.13 1.43
CA THR A 107 26.13 1.44 0.03
C THR A 107 24.94 1.13 -0.89
N LEU A 108 24.23 0.02 -0.63
CA LEU A 108 23.03 -0.32 -1.38
C LEU A 108 21.89 0.71 -1.13
N ALA A 109 21.73 1.18 0.11
CA ALA A 109 20.77 2.24 0.44
C ALA A 109 21.12 3.54 -0.29
N ASP A 110 22.39 3.95 -0.26
CA ASP A 110 22.90 5.11 -1.01
C ASP A 110 22.60 4.98 -2.52
N TYR A 111 22.75 3.78 -3.09
CA TYR A 111 22.41 3.53 -4.50
C TYR A 111 20.93 3.78 -4.80
N MET A 112 20.03 3.38 -3.88
CA MET A 112 18.59 3.67 -3.99
C MET A 112 18.33 5.17 -3.89
N HIS A 113 18.91 5.85 -2.89
CA HIS A 113 18.69 7.28 -2.65
C HIS A 113 19.18 8.15 -3.80
N GLN A 114 20.32 7.81 -4.41
CA GLN A 114 20.85 8.50 -5.60
C GLN A 114 19.90 8.43 -6.80
N ARG A 115 18.97 7.47 -6.79
CA ARG A 115 17.93 7.26 -7.81
C ARG A 115 16.56 7.83 -7.44
N GLY A 116 16.46 8.49 -6.29
CA GLY A 116 15.19 8.98 -5.75
C GLY A 116 14.27 7.86 -5.23
N LEU A 117 14.81 6.65 -5.06
CA LEU A 117 14.14 5.53 -4.40
C LEU A 117 14.45 5.54 -2.90
N LYS A 118 13.73 4.70 -2.16
CA LYS A 118 13.86 4.44 -0.73
C LYS A 118 14.24 2.98 -0.53
N PHE A 119 15.05 2.73 0.49
CA PHE A 119 15.57 1.39 0.77
C PHE A 119 14.79 0.73 1.90
N GLY A 120 14.30 -0.49 1.65
CA GLY A 120 13.67 -1.33 2.65
C GLY A 120 14.53 -2.55 2.99
N ILE A 121 14.53 -2.94 4.26
CA ILE A 121 15.22 -4.14 4.74
C ILE A 121 14.23 -5.06 5.47
N TYR A 122 14.54 -6.35 5.45
CA TYR A 122 13.85 -7.39 6.19
C TYR A 122 14.62 -7.76 7.45
N GLU A 123 13.86 -8.05 8.49
CA GLU A 123 14.34 -8.73 9.68
C GLU A 123 13.22 -9.61 10.27
N ASP A 124 13.53 -10.38 11.30
CA ASP A 124 12.56 -11.15 12.09
C ASP A 124 12.71 -10.83 13.58
N TYR A 125 11.61 -10.64 14.31
CA TYR A 125 11.66 -10.38 15.75
C TYR A 125 12.21 -11.56 16.56
N GLY A 126 12.09 -12.78 16.06
CA GLY A 126 12.42 -13.99 16.80
C GLY A 126 13.90 -14.30 16.93
N THR A 127 14.19 -15.53 17.37
CA THR A 127 15.57 -15.97 17.60
C THR A 127 16.34 -16.18 16.31
N THR A 128 15.65 -16.65 15.27
CA THR A 128 16.14 -16.76 13.90
C THR A 128 15.05 -16.35 12.94
N THR A 129 15.42 -15.82 11.77
CA THR A 129 14.48 -15.54 10.68
C THR A 129 13.79 -16.81 10.20
N CYS A 130 12.74 -16.66 9.39
CA CYS A 130 12.03 -17.79 8.79
C CYS A 130 12.97 -18.70 7.96
N ALA A 131 14.02 -18.14 7.32
CA ALA A 131 15.04 -18.91 6.61
C ALA A 131 16.26 -19.32 7.47
N GLY A 132 16.22 -19.08 8.79
CA GLY A 132 17.25 -19.55 9.73
C GLY A 132 18.49 -18.66 9.83
N PHE A 133 18.37 -17.37 9.51
CA PHE A 133 19.41 -16.36 9.76
C PHE A 133 19.24 -15.75 11.16
N PRO A 134 20.22 -15.02 11.72
CA PRO A 134 20.07 -14.39 13.04
C PRO A 134 18.85 -13.45 13.09
N GLY A 135 17.96 -13.61 14.07
CA GLY A 135 16.83 -12.70 14.30
C GLY A 135 17.12 -11.64 15.36
N SER A 136 16.16 -10.72 15.58
CA SER A 136 16.28 -9.55 16.46
C SER A 136 15.93 -9.78 17.92
N TYR A 137 15.50 -10.98 18.34
CA TYR A 137 15.15 -11.21 19.74
C TYR A 137 16.37 -10.94 20.64
N LYS A 138 16.20 -10.06 21.64
CA LYS A 138 17.26 -9.53 22.53
C LYS A 138 18.32 -8.64 21.86
N HIS A 139 18.17 -8.32 20.57
CA HIS A 139 19.05 -7.45 19.79
C HIS A 139 18.30 -6.24 19.20
N THR A 140 17.06 -6.00 19.62
CA THR A 140 16.16 -5.00 19.03
C THR A 140 16.76 -3.60 18.95
N LYS A 141 17.45 -3.13 19.99
CA LYS A 141 18.09 -1.80 19.99
C LYS A 141 19.26 -1.73 19.01
N ILE A 142 20.17 -2.71 19.04
CA ILE A 142 21.35 -2.71 18.17
C ILE A 142 20.97 -2.88 16.70
N ASP A 143 19.92 -3.65 16.40
CA ASP A 143 19.42 -3.83 15.03
C ASP A 143 18.75 -2.55 14.53
N ALA A 144 17.90 -1.90 15.35
CA ALA A 144 17.31 -0.62 15.00
C ALA A 144 18.37 0.46 14.71
N ASP A 145 19.40 0.57 15.57
CA ASP A 145 20.52 1.49 15.35
C ASP A 145 21.28 1.14 14.05
N THR A 146 21.53 -0.15 13.82
CA THR A 146 22.21 -0.64 12.61
C THR A 146 21.44 -0.25 11.35
N PHE A 147 20.12 -0.42 11.33
CA PHE A 147 19.29 -0.03 10.19
C PHE A 147 19.29 1.48 9.96
N ALA A 148 19.25 2.29 11.02
CA ALA A 148 19.32 3.73 10.91
C ALA A 148 20.69 4.22 10.39
N GLU A 149 21.78 3.62 10.87
CA GLU A 149 23.15 3.88 10.40
C GLU A 149 23.32 3.51 8.92
N TRP A 150 22.70 2.42 8.46
CA TRP A 150 22.68 2.03 7.04
C TRP A 150 21.70 2.83 6.19
N GLN A 151 21.04 3.83 6.77
CA GLN A 151 20.11 4.70 6.07
C GLN A 151 18.88 3.95 5.50
N VAL A 152 18.38 2.94 6.19
CA VAL A 152 17.14 2.24 5.83
C VAL A 152 15.92 3.17 5.99
N ASP A 153 14.96 3.10 5.08
CA ASP A 153 13.72 3.90 5.10
C ASP A 153 12.47 3.07 5.45
N TYR A 154 12.60 1.74 5.44
CA TYR A 154 11.51 0.81 5.68
C TYR A 154 12.03 -0.48 6.32
N LEU A 155 11.40 -0.95 7.39
CA LEU A 155 11.63 -2.28 7.97
C LEU A 155 10.39 -3.16 7.78
N LYS A 156 10.56 -4.33 7.16
CA LYS A 156 9.65 -5.47 7.29
C LYS A 156 10.14 -6.33 8.46
N LEU A 157 9.29 -6.61 9.44
CA LEU A 157 9.63 -7.46 10.57
C LEU A 157 8.67 -8.64 10.68
N ASP A 158 9.24 -9.83 10.53
CA ASP A 158 8.58 -11.11 10.74
C ASP A 158 8.65 -11.57 12.20
N GLY A 159 8.12 -12.76 12.49
CA GLY A 159 7.98 -13.31 13.84
C GLY A 159 8.14 -14.82 13.89
N CYS A 160 9.00 -15.40 13.05
CA CYS A 160 9.34 -16.81 13.11
C CYS A 160 10.19 -17.13 14.36
N ASN A 161 10.11 -18.37 14.86
CA ASN A 161 10.98 -18.86 15.94
C ASN A 161 10.93 -18.01 17.24
N ILE A 162 9.72 -17.58 17.63
CA ILE A 162 9.44 -16.88 18.89
C ILE A 162 8.08 -17.33 19.45
N ASP A 163 7.91 -17.22 20.76
CA ASP A 163 6.60 -17.37 21.39
C ASP A 163 5.69 -16.21 20.97
N VAL A 164 4.50 -16.54 20.47
CA VAL A 164 3.50 -15.55 20.05
C VAL A 164 3.05 -14.65 21.20
N ASP A 165 3.13 -15.12 22.45
CA ASP A 165 2.77 -14.32 23.64
C ASP A 165 3.82 -13.22 23.93
N LEU A 166 5.01 -13.29 23.34
CA LEU A 166 6.05 -12.24 23.41
C LEU A 166 5.91 -11.18 22.32
N MET A 167 5.17 -11.45 21.24
CA MET A 167 5.03 -10.53 20.10
C MET A 167 4.42 -9.16 20.47
N PRO A 168 3.39 -9.04 21.33
CA PRO A 168 2.85 -7.72 21.68
C PRO A 168 3.89 -6.76 22.25
N ALA A 169 4.74 -7.26 23.14
CA ALA A 169 5.82 -6.47 23.71
C ALA A 169 6.96 -6.26 22.71
N GLY A 170 7.30 -7.29 21.94
CA GLY A 170 8.40 -7.29 20.98
C GLY A 170 8.23 -6.33 19.82
N TYR A 171 7.08 -6.39 19.14
CA TYR A 171 6.76 -5.49 18.04
C TYR A 171 6.63 -4.04 18.53
N ALA A 172 6.04 -3.83 19.72
CA ALA A 172 6.00 -2.51 20.34
C ALA A 172 7.39 -1.98 20.70
N GLU A 173 8.30 -2.84 21.16
CA GLU A 173 9.69 -2.49 21.43
C GLU A 173 10.42 -2.06 20.16
N MET A 174 10.36 -2.86 19.09
CA MET A 174 11.01 -2.50 17.82
C MET A 174 10.50 -1.15 17.30
N GLY A 175 9.18 -0.92 17.29
CA GLY A 175 8.61 0.37 16.87
C GLY A 175 9.15 1.55 17.68
N ARG A 176 9.31 1.39 19.00
CA ARG A 176 9.94 2.42 19.86
C ARG A 176 11.42 2.60 19.55
N MET A 177 12.18 1.52 19.36
CA MET A 177 13.61 1.59 19.08
C MET A 177 13.88 2.25 17.74
N LEU A 178 13.11 1.93 16.70
CA LEU A 178 13.18 2.62 15.40
C LEU A 178 12.95 4.11 15.55
N ASN A 179 11.91 4.53 16.29
CA ASN A 179 11.64 5.95 16.51
C ASN A 179 12.75 6.66 17.29
N LEU A 180 13.38 5.97 18.26
CA LEU A 180 14.49 6.51 19.05
C LEU A 180 15.78 6.73 18.23
N THR A 181 15.92 6.07 17.08
CA THR A 181 17.05 6.35 16.17
C THR A 181 16.99 7.76 15.57
N GLY A 182 15.80 8.37 15.53
CA GLY A 182 15.56 9.65 14.87
C GLY A 182 15.46 9.58 13.34
N ARG A 183 15.76 8.42 12.73
CA ARG A 183 15.57 8.22 11.29
C ARG A 183 14.10 7.85 10.98
N PRO A 184 13.45 8.45 9.97
CA PRO A 184 12.11 8.07 9.56
C PRO A 184 12.10 6.69 8.86
N ILE A 185 11.76 5.64 9.60
CA ILE A 185 11.66 4.26 9.09
C ILE A 185 10.18 3.83 9.10
N VAL A 186 9.62 3.51 7.93
CA VAL A 186 8.29 2.89 7.83
C VAL A 186 8.35 1.49 8.42
N TYR A 187 7.50 1.18 9.38
CA TYR A 187 7.55 -0.10 10.07
C TYR A 187 6.38 -1.02 9.69
N SER A 188 6.68 -2.09 8.94
CA SER A 188 5.75 -3.15 8.55
C SER A 188 5.87 -4.36 9.47
N CYS A 189 4.76 -4.69 10.14
CA CYS A 189 4.70 -5.73 11.14
C CYS A 189 3.96 -6.97 10.62
N SER A 190 4.60 -8.13 10.55
CA SER A 190 3.91 -9.37 10.19
C SER A 190 3.16 -10.03 11.37
N TRP A 191 3.13 -9.38 12.54
CA TRP A 191 2.57 -9.93 13.78
C TRP A 191 1.20 -10.60 13.62
N PRO A 192 0.16 -9.98 13.02
CA PRO A 192 -1.15 -10.63 12.90
C PRO A 192 -1.14 -11.94 12.10
N ALA A 193 -0.25 -12.07 11.11
CA ALA A 193 -0.12 -13.28 10.31
C ALA A 193 0.33 -14.50 11.14
N TYR A 194 1.04 -14.31 12.26
CA TYR A 194 1.38 -15.42 13.16
C TYR A 194 0.24 -15.80 14.13
N LEU A 195 -0.85 -15.03 14.12
CA LEU A 195 -2.04 -15.23 14.94
C LEU A 195 -3.27 -15.62 14.10
N ILE A 196 -3.10 -16.09 12.85
CA ILE A 196 -4.21 -16.49 11.96
C ILE A 196 -5.16 -17.49 12.63
N ASN A 197 -4.62 -18.45 13.40
CA ASN A 197 -5.39 -19.46 14.13
C ASN A 197 -5.88 -18.99 15.52
N GLN A 198 -5.53 -17.78 15.93
CA GLN A 198 -5.89 -17.15 17.21
C GLN A 198 -6.36 -15.69 16.98
N PRO A 199 -7.35 -15.44 16.11
CA PRO A 199 -7.75 -14.09 15.69
C PRO A 199 -8.30 -13.23 16.84
N GLU A 200 -8.64 -13.82 17.99
CA GLU A 200 -8.99 -13.15 19.24
C GLU A 200 -7.79 -12.50 19.94
N LYS A 201 -6.56 -12.99 19.69
CA LYS A 201 -5.33 -12.41 20.24
C LYS A 201 -4.85 -11.18 19.46
N VAL A 202 -5.36 -10.95 18.24
CA VAL A 202 -4.94 -9.83 17.40
C VAL A 202 -5.48 -8.51 17.94
N ASN A 203 -4.59 -7.66 18.45
CA ASN A 203 -4.91 -6.34 18.97
C ASN A 203 -4.53 -5.24 17.96
N TYR A 204 -5.42 -4.96 17.00
CA TYR A 204 -5.20 -3.91 16.00
C TYR A 204 -5.00 -2.51 16.58
N GLN A 205 -5.57 -2.23 17.76
CA GLN A 205 -5.35 -0.95 18.42
C GLN A 205 -3.87 -0.82 18.76
N LEU A 206 -3.31 -1.80 19.49
CA LEU A 206 -1.90 -1.82 19.89
C LEU A 206 -0.96 -1.85 18.67
N ILE A 207 -1.27 -2.66 17.65
CA ILE A 207 -0.51 -2.70 16.39
C ILE A 207 -0.48 -1.30 15.78
N GLY A 208 -1.62 -0.62 15.67
CA GLY A 208 -1.72 0.74 15.14
C GLY A 208 -1.05 1.84 15.99
N GLN A 209 -0.57 1.53 17.21
CA GLN A 209 0.24 2.46 18.02
C GLN A 209 1.74 2.37 17.70
N HIS A 210 2.18 1.29 17.05
CA HIS A 210 3.60 1.00 16.84
C HIS A 210 3.97 0.73 15.39
N CYS A 211 3.06 0.18 14.59
CA CYS A 211 3.28 -0.23 13.20
C CYS A 211 2.62 0.73 12.22
N ASN A 212 3.27 0.99 11.09
CA ASN A 212 2.68 1.76 9.99
C ASN A 212 1.77 0.91 9.08
N LEU A 213 2.03 -0.39 9.05
CA LEU A 213 1.26 -1.37 8.31
C LEU A 213 1.51 -2.75 8.89
N TRP A 214 0.64 -3.70 8.58
CA TRP A 214 0.77 -5.06 9.11
C TRP A 214 0.14 -6.11 8.23
N ARG A 215 0.80 -7.26 8.16
CA ARG A 215 0.37 -8.40 7.37
C ARG A 215 -0.54 -9.31 8.17
N ASN A 216 -1.67 -9.70 7.57
CA ASN A 216 -2.76 -10.40 8.28
C ASN A 216 -2.87 -11.91 8.00
N PHE A 217 -2.30 -12.40 6.90
CA PHE A 217 -2.55 -13.76 6.42
C PHE A 217 -1.28 -14.44 5.90
N ASP A 218 -1.38 -15.68 5.41
CA ASP A 218 -0.28 -16.52 4.88
C ASP A 218 0.40 -15.95 3.63
N ASP A 219 1.62 -16.46 3.35
CA ASP A 219 2.51 -15.90 2.31
C ASP A 219 1.85 -16.02 0.96
N ILE A 220 1.81 -14.91 0.21
CA ILE A 220 1.34 -14.99 -1.15
C ILE A 220 2.31 -15.86 -1.97
N LYS A 221 1.75 -16.91 -2.56
CA LYS A 221 2.42 -17.76 -3.53
C LYS A 221 2.11 -17.25 -4.93
N ARG A 222 3.00 -17.51 -5.89
CA ARG A 222 2.80 -17.21 -7.32
C ARG A 222 1.72 -18.11 -7.93
N SER A 223 0.47 -17.96 -7.53
CA SER A 223 -0.67 -18.69 -8.07
C SER A 223 -1.97 -17.92 -7.84
N TRP A 224 -2.92 -18.11 -8.75
CA TRP A 224 -4.27 -17.57 -8.60
C TRP A 224 -4.99 -18.09 -7.35
N ALA A 225 -4.75 -19.34 -6.97
CA ALA A 225 -5.33 -19.92 -5.76
C ALA A 225 -4.93 -19.14 -4.50
N SER A 226 -3.66 -18.71 -4.41
CA SER A 226 -3.17 -17.91 -3.29
C SER A 226 -3.79 -16.52 -3.23
N VAL A 227 -3.92 -15.85 -4.39
CA VAL A 227 -4.60 -14.55 -4.49
C VAL A 227 -6.04 -14.68 -3.99
N ARG A 228 -6.73 -15.75 -4.39
CA ARG A 228 -8.12 -16.00 -3.96
C ARG A 228 -8.24 -16.24 -2.46
N THR A 229 -7.38 -17.06 -1.86
CA THR A 229 -7.45 -17.33 -0.42
C THR A 229 -7.19 -16.08 0.43
N ILE A 230 -6.29 -15.20 -0.02
CA ILE A 230 -6.09 -13.89 0.61
C ILE A 230 -7.38 -13.07 0.50
N ILE A 231 -8.01 -13.04 -0.68
CA ILE A 231 -9.27 -12.30 -0.86
C ILE A 231 -10.35 -12.83 0.08
N ASP A 232 -10.54 -14.15 0.13
CA ASP A 232 -11.54 -14.79 0.98
C ASP A 232 -11.29 -14.50 2.47
N TYR A 233 -10.02 -14.47 2.91
CA TYR A 233 -9.67 -14.10 4.28
C TYR A 233 -10.06 -12.65 4.61
N TYR A 234 -9.69 -11.70 3.75
CA TYR A 234 -9.96 -10.28 3.95
C TYR A 234 -11.47 -9.98 3.90
N ASP A 235 -12.20 -10.64 3.02
CA ASP A 235 -13.66 -10.54 2.95
C ASP A 235 -14.33 -11.04 4.24
N HIS A 236 -13.84 -12.15 4.78
CA HIS A 236 -14.38 -12.74 6.00
C HIS A 236 -14.12 -11.86 7.24
N HIS A 237 -12.97 -11.17 7.28
CA HIS A 237 -12.53 -10.38 8.44
C HIS A 237 -12.73 -8.86 8.29
N GLN A 238 -13.37 -8.40 7.21
CA GLN A 238 -13.49 -6.97 6.87
C GLN A 238 -14.07 -6.11 8.01
N ASP A 239 -14.98 -6.64 8.83
CA ASP A 239 -15.59 -5.91 9.96
C ASP A 239 -14.61 -5.60 11.10
N LYS A 240 -13.55 -6.40 11.22
CA LYS A 240 -12.43 -6.12 12.13
C LYS A 240 -11.38 -5.23 11.46
N HIS A 241 -11.15 -5.41 10.16
CA HIS A 241 -10.10 -4.70 9.43
C HIS A 241 -10.47 -3.23 9.14
N ILE A 242 -11.65 -2.96 8.59
CA ILE A 242 -12.07 -1.62 8.17
C ILE A 242 -11.89 -0.54 9.27
N PRO A 243 -12.33 -0.74 10.53
CA PRO A 243 -12.17 0.30 11.57
C PRO A 243 -10.71 0.51 12.03
N ALA A 244 -9.82 -0.46 11.77
CA ALA A 244 -8.41 -0.39 12.16
C ALA A 244 -7.52 0.33 11.13
N GLN A 245 -8.02 0.57 9.92
CA GLN A 245 -7.24 1.16 8.84
C GLN A 245 -7.36 2.69 8.77
N GLY A 246 -6.29 3.37 8.34
CA GLY A 246 -6.31 4.78 7.96
C GLY A 246 -4.91 5.30 7.62
N PRO A 247 -4.76 6.61 7.37
CA PRO A 247 -3.44 7.22 7.12
C PRO A 247 -2.42 6.84 8.19
N GLY A 248 -1.30 6.24 7.77
CA GLY A 248 -0.25 5.73 8.65
C GLY A 248 -0.49 4.35 9.23
N ARG A 249 -1.56 3.63 8.84
CA ARG A 249 -2.01 2.35 9.40
C ARG A 249 -2.72 1.50 8.34
N TRP A 250 -1.99 0.61 7.67
CA TRP A 250 -2.51 -0.15 6.52
C TRP A 250 -2.55 -1.66 6.75
N HIS A 251 -3.61 -2.32 6.30
CA HIS A 251 -3.62 -3.77 6.20
C HIS A 251 -2.84 -4.21 4.96
N ASP A 252 -1.91 -5.15 5.16
CA ASP A 252 -1.04 -5.70 4.13
C ASP A 252 -1.52 -7.12 3.73
N PRO A 253 -2.22 -7.26 2.59
CA PRO A 253 -2.59 -8.54 1.99
C PRO A 253 -1.44 -9.20 1.23
N ASP A 254 -0.19 -8.78 1.47
CA ASP A 254 1.03 -9.30 0.85
C ASP A 254 1.21 -8.84 -0.61
N MET A 255 2.34 -9.21 -1.21
CA MET A 255 2.87 -8.66 -2.46
C MET A 255 1.95 -8.78 -3.68
N ILE A 256 2.10 -7.83 -4.61
CA ILE A 256 1.53 -7.85 -5.96
C ILE A 256 2.37 -8.75 -6.86
N ILE A 257 1.83 -9.90 -7.27
CA ILE A 257 2.53 -10.90 -8.10
C ILE A 257 2.25 -10.74 -9.61
N VAL A 258 1.65 -9.61 -10.01
CA VAL A 258 1.41 -9.25 -11.42
C VAL A 258 2.71 -9.28 -12.22
N GLY A 259 2.68 -9.86 -13.41
CA GLY A 259 3.87 -10.00 -14.26
C GLY A 259 4.62 -11.32 -14.08
N ASN A 260 4.24 -12.14 -13.10
CA ASN A 260 4.67 -13.53 -13.03
C ASN A 260 3.86 -14.41 -14.01
N THR A 261 4.46 -15.53 -14.42
CA THR A 261 3.90 -16.45 -15.42
C THR A 261 2.63 -17.16 -14.99
N GLU A 262 2.34 -17.20 -13.69
CA GLU A 262 1.23 -17.96 -13.11
C GLU A 262 -0.10 -17.20 -13.07
N LEU A 263 -0.13 -15.90 -13.41
CA LEU A 263 -1.36 -15.12 -13.51
C LEU A 263 -1.69 -14.76 -14.95
N THR A 264 -2.97 -14.88 -15.31
CA THR A 264 -3.48 -14.29 -16.55
C THR A 264 -3.59 -12.76 -16.42
N VAL A 265 -3.74 -12.06 -17.56
CA VAL A 265 -3.96 -10.61 -17.60
C VAL A 265 -5.20 -10.20 -16.79
N ASP A 266 -6.27 -10.99 -16.85
CA ASP A 266 -7.52 -10.71 -16.12
C ASP A 266 -7.34 -10.92 -14.61
N GLN A 267 -6.65 -11.99 -14.20
CA GLN A 267 -6.32 -12.25 -12.79
C GLN A 267 -5.40 -11.18 -12.21
N ALA A 268 -4.43 -10.70 -12.99
CA ALA A 268 -3.56 -9.60 -12.61
C ALA A 268 -4.35 -8.29 -12.38
N LYS A 269 -5.34 -7.99 -13.23
CA LYS A 269 -6.26 -6.86 -13.02
C LYS A 269 -7.12 -7.04 -11.77
N VAL A 270 -7.57 -8.27 -11.46
CA VAL A 270 -8.30 -8.54 -10.21
C VAL A 270 -7.43 -8.18 -9.01
N GLN A 271 -6.20 -8.73 -8.92
CA GLN A 271 -5.32 -8.48 -7.79
C GLN A 271 -5.09 -6.97 -7.59
N MET A 272 -4.63 -6.28 -8.63
CA MET A 272 -4.33 -4.86 -8.56
C MET A 272 -5.54 -4.05 -8.10
N SER A 273 -6.74 -4.40 -8.58
CA SER A 273 -7.94 -3.62 -8.29
C SER A 273 -8.49 -3.86 -6.89
N ILE A 274 -8.48 -5.10 -6.40
CA ILE A 274 -8.97 -5.42 -5.06
C ILE A 274 -8.01 -4.84 -4.02
N TRP A 275 -6.69 -4.97 -4.20
CA TRP A 275 -5.69 -4.33 -3.33
C TRP A 275 -5.89 -2.81 -3.30
N SER A 276 -6.11 -2.19 -4.47
CA SER A 276 -6.36 -0.75 -4.55
C SER A 276 -7.65 -0.32 -3.85
N VAL A 277 -8.70 -1.12 -3.94
CA VAL A 277 -9.97 -0.87 -3.26
C VAL A 277 -9.81 -1.00 -1.75
N TRP A 278 -8.93 -1.88 -1.27
CA TRP A 278 -8.58 -1.95 0.14
C TRP A 278 -7.63 -0.84 0.62
N SER A 279 -6.98 -0.07 -0.25
CA SER A 279 -5.88 0.83 0.14
C SER A 279 -4.74 0.02 0.77
N SER A 280 -4.33 -1.03 0.07
CA SER A 280 -3.29 -1.93 0.52
C SER A 280 -1.93 -1.50 -0.02
N PRO A 281 -0.83 -1.81 0.67
CA PRO A 281 0.50 -1.60 0.10
C PRO A 281 0.60 -2.24 -1.29
N LEU A 282 1.06 -1.49 -2.28
CA LEU A 282 1.30 -1.99 -3.63
C LEU A 282 2.78 -2.33 -3.79
N ILE A 283 3.20 -3.41 -3.12
CA ILE A 283 4.58 -3.90 -3.15
C ILE A 283 4.68 -5.01 -4.20
N MET A 284 5.31 -4.73 -5.33
CA MET A 284 5.47 -5.68 -6.43
C MET A 284 6.46 -6.79 -6.09
N SER A 285 6.21 -7.99 -6.59
CA SER A 285 7.19 -9.08 -6.59
C SER A 285 7.17 -9.78 -7.95
N ASN A 286 8.12 -9.41 -8.79
CA ASN A 286 8.29 -9.89 -10.15
C ASN A 286 9.72 -9.54 -10.64
N ASP A 287 10.11 -10.03 -11.81
CA ASP A 287 11.37 -9.63 -12.43
C ASP A 287 11.10 -8.51 -13.43
N LEU A 288 11.39 -7.27 -13.04
CA LEU A 288 11.12 -6.09 -13.86
C LEU A 288 11.91 -6.06 -15.16
N ARG A 289 13.02 -6.81 -15.26
CA ARG A 289 13.81 -6.92 -16.50
C ARG A 289 13.06 -7.73 -17.58
N LEU A 290 12.13 -8.59 -17.16
CA LEU A 290 11.48 -9.59 -18.02
C LEU A 290 9.95 -9.45 -18.05
N ILE A 291 9.40 -8.39 -17.46
CA ILE A 291 7.95 -8.19 -17.38
C ILE A 291 7.36 -7.85 -18.75
N ALA A 292 6.33 -8.58 -19.16
CA ALA A 292 5.67 -8.31 -20.44
C ALA A 292 4.92 -6.95 -20.40
N PRO A 293 4.87 -6.21 -21.53
CA PRO A 293 4.27 -4.86 -21.57
C PRO A 293 2.85 -4.78 -21.00
N VAL A 294 2.00 -5.78 -21.27
CA VAL A 294 0.62 -5.80 -20.76
C VAL A 294 0.52 -5.83 -19.23
N PHE A 295 1.48 -6.47 -18.54
CA PHE A 295 1.51 -6.49 -17.08
C PHE A 295 2.13 -5.22 -16.50
N ARG A 296 3.12 -4.64 -17.19
CA ARG A 296 3.65 -3.30 -16.88
C ARG A 296 2.53 -2.25 -16.96
N ASP A 297 1.69 -2.28 -17.99
CA ASP A 297 0.55 -1.36 -18.12
C ASP A 297 -0.46 -1.51 -16.98
N ILE A 298 -0.65 -2.74 -16.47
CA ILE A 298 -1.50 -2.99 -15.30
C ILE A 298 -0.93 -2.30 -14.07
N LEU A 299 0.36 -2.52 -13.79
CA LEU A 299 1.06 -1.96 -12.65
C LEU A 299 1.17 -0.44 -12.72
N LEU A 300 1.28 0.14 -13.91
CA LEU A 300 1.42 1.59 -14.11
C LEU A 300 0.08 2.34 -14.25
N ASN A 301 -1.08 1.69 -14.15
CA ASN A 301 -2.36 2.35 -14.37
C ASN A 301 -2.66 3.39 -13.27
N ARG A 302 -2.41 4.67 -13.60
CA ARG A 302 -2.58 5.81 -12.69
C ARG A 302 -3.99 5.98 -12.13
N ARG A 303 -5.03 5.55 -12.85
CA ARG A 303 -6.42 5.66 -12.37
C ARG A 303 -6.71 4.64 -11.26
N VAL A 304 -6.18 3.42 -11.41
CA VAL A 304 -6.32 2.36 -10.39
C VAL A 304 -5.44 2.68 -9.19
N ILE A 305 -4.20 3.11 -9.41
CA ILE A 305 -3.31 3.60 -8.34
C ILE A 305 -3.95 4.76 -7.57
N ALA A 306 -4.62 5.71 -8.24
CA ALA A 306 -5.27 6.82 -7.55
C ALA A 306 -6.42 6.37 -6.64
N VAL A 307 -7.06 5.23 -6.91
CA VAL A 307 -8.01 4.62 -5.96
C VAL A 307 -7.26 4.16 -4.72
N ASP A 308 -6.17 3.42 -4.88
CA ASP A 308 -5.33 2.94 -3.78
C ASP A 308 -4.81 4.09 -2.89
N GLN A 309 -4.18 5.07 -3.54
CA GLN A 309 -3.52 6.22 -2.94
C GLN A 309 -4.48 7.35 -2.55
N ASP A 310 -5.77 7.04 -2.38
CA ASP A 310 -6.77 8.03 -1.97
C ASP A 310 -6.48 8.53 -0.53
N PRO A 311 -6.41 9.86 -0.31
CA PRO A 311 -5.99 10.43 0.97
C PRO A 311 -7.00 10.25 2.11
N LEU A 312 -8.24 9.78 1.84
CA LEU A 312 -9.17 9.43 2.91
C LEU A 312 -8.71 8.16 3.64
N GLY A 313 -7.92 7.30 2.99
CA GLY A 313 -7.41 6.05 3.56
C GLY A 313 -8.48 5.03 3.96
N ILE A 314 -9.71 5.20 3.47
CA ILE A 314 -10.85 4.34 3.81
C ILE A 314 -10.71 3.01 3.07
N MET A 315 -10.69 1.90 3.81
CA MET A 315 -10.74 0.56 3.23
C MET A 315 -12.08 0.31 2.54
N GLY A 316 -12.05 -0.16 1.29
CA GLY A 316 -13.25 -0.57 0.56
C GLY A 316 -13.91 -1.80 1.17
N ARG A 317 -15.23 -1.87 1.06
CA ARG A 317 -16.07 -2.91 1.67
C ARG A 317 -16.70 -3.81 0.61
N LEU A 318 -16.76 -5.11 0.85
CA LEU A 318 -17.59 -6.03 0.07
C LEU A 318 -19.06 -5.82 0.47
N VAL A 319 -19.85 -5.20 -0.41
CA VAL A 319 -21.24 -4.80 -0.11
C VAL A 319 -22.27 -5.76 -0.67
N ALA A 320 -21.91 -6.55 -1.67
CA ALA A 320 -22.75 -7.62 -2.20
C ALA A 320 -21.85 -8.81 -2.55
N ASN A 321 -22.27 -9.99 -2.13
CA ASN A 321 -21.55 -11.23 -2.37
C ASN A 321 -22.54 -12.32 -2.75
N THR A 322 -22.32 -12.94 -3.90
CA THR A 322 -22.97 -14.19 -4.31
C THR A 322 -21.90 -15.27 -4.38
N THR A 323 -22.30 -16.52 -4.65
CA THR A 323 -21.33 -17.63 -4.85
C THR A 323 -20.31 -17.30 -5.93
N ASP A 324 -20.71 -16.60 -6.99
CA ASP A 324 -19.89 -16.36 -8.17
C ASP A 324 -19.37 -14.91 -8.28
N THR A 325 -19.93 -13.95 -7.54
CA THR A 325 -19.62 -12.53 -7.78
C THR A 325 -19.51 -11.73 -6.49
N GLY A 326 -18.53 -10.82 -6.45
CA GLY A 326 -18.37 -9.85 -5.36
C GLY A 326 -18.41 -8.42 -5.89
N ILE A 327 -19.10 -7.53 -5.18
CA ILE A 327 -19.11 -6.09 -5.45
C ILE A 327 -18.52 -5.36 -4.25
N TYR A 328 -17.43 -4.64 -4.48
CA TYR A 328 -16.76 -3.83 -3.50
C TYR A 328 -16.99 -2.35 -3.76
N VAL A 329 -17.14 -1.56 -2.70
CA VAL A 329 -17.34 -0.12 -2.76
C VAL A 329 -16.37 0.56 -1.81
N LYS A 330 -15.60 1.51 -2.34
CA LYS A 330 -14.68 2.38 -1.59
C LYS A 330 -15.10 3.84 -1.75
N PRO A 331 -15.43 4.56 -0.67
CA PRO A 331 -15.55 6.01 -0.70
C PRO A 331 -14.19 6.65 -1.01
N VAL A 332 -14.17 7.59 -1.95
CA VAL A 332 -12.96 8.28 -2.44
C VAL A 332 -13.23 9.77 -2.65
N ILE A 333 -12.16 10.57 -2.76
CA ILE A 333 -12.27 11.98 -3.16
C ILE A 333 -12.74 12.10 -4.62
N PRO A 334 -13.39 13.21 -5.03
CA PRO A 334 -13.83 14.32 -4.21
C PRO A 334 -14.98 13.91 -3.27
N ALA A 335 -14.86 14.33 -2.01
CA ALA A 335 -15.82 14.06 -0.95
C ALA A 335 -16.17 15.35 -0.19
N ALA A 336 -17.37 15.39 0.38
CA ALA A 336 -17.80 16.32 1.42
C ALA A 336 -18.31 15.47 2.61
N PRO A 337 -17.41 14.97 3.47
CA PRO A 337 -17.76 14.06 4.56
C PRO A 337 -18.82 14.61 5.51
N SER A 338 -18.78 15.92 5.82
CA SER A 338 -19.79 16.59 6.65
C SER A 338 -21.21 16.51 6.09
N ALA A 339 -21.35 16.38 4.76
CA ALA A 339 -22.62 16.19 4.08
C ALA A 339 -22.92 14.72 3.74
N HIS A 340 -22.08 13.77 4.20
CA HIS A 340 -22.13 12.36 3.81
C HIS A 340 -22.13 12.16 2.28
N ARG A 341 -21.33 12.95 1.56
CA ARG A 341 -21.23 12.86 0.10
C ARG A 341 -19.83 12.43 -0.30
N TYR A 342 -19.73 11.36 -1.07
CA TYR A 342 -18.46 10.85 -1.57
C TYR A 342 -18.56 10.61 -3.08
N SER A 343 -17.39 10.53 -3.72
CA SER A 343 -17.26 9.75 -4.95
C SER A 343 -16.94 8.31 -4.56
N TYR A 344 -17.11 7.37 -5.48
CA TYR A 344 -16.90 5.95 -5.15
C TYR A 344 -16.06 5.26 -6.21
N ALA A 345 -15.11 4.43 -5.76
CA ALA A 345 -14.57 3.37 -6.58
C ALA A 345 -15.40 2.10 -6.35
N VAL A 346 -15.81 1.46 -7.43
CA VAL A 346 -16.60 0.22 -7.42
C VAL A 346 -15.84 -0.86 -8.17
N ALA A 347 -15.64 -1.97 -7.50
CA ALA A 347 -14.94 -3.14 -8.00
C ALA A 347 -15.91 -4.30 -8.14
N ILE A 348 -16.04 -4.86 -9.34
CA ILE A 348 -16.88 -6.03 -9.60
C ILE A 348 -15.97 -7.19 -9.95
N PHE A 349 -16.00 -8.23 -9.13
CA PHE A 349 -15.17 -9.41 -9.23
C PHE A 349 -16.02 -10.63 -9.59
N ASN A 350 -15.67 -11.31 -10.68
CA ASN A 350 -16.21 -12.62 -11.01
C ASN A 350 -15.30 -13.72 -10.45
N ARG A 351 -15.78 -14.41 -9.41
CA ARG A 351 -15.13 -15.54 -8.73
C ARG A 351 -15.23 -16.83 -9.55
N ASN A 352 -16.14 -16.90 -10.52
CA ASN A 352 -16.30 -18.10 -11.35
C ASN A 352 -15.07 -18.31 -12.24
N LEU A 353 -14.54 -19.54 -12.22
CA LEU A 353 -13.31 -19.90 -12.93
C LEU A 353 -13.50 -20.04 -14.44
N ASN A 354 -14.73 -20.38 -14.86
CA ASN A 354 -14.99 -20.87 -16.22
C ASN A 354 -16.05 -20.06 -16.97
N GLN A 355 -16.91 -19.34 -16.25
CA GLN A 355 -18.08 -18.68 -16.81
C GLN A 355 -18.01 -17.16 -16.67
N ARG A 356 -18.38 -16.48 -17.76
CA ARG A 356 -18.62 -15.04 -17.78
C ARG A 356 -19.94 -14.76 -17.07
N MET A 357 -19.92 -13.82 -16.13
CA MET A 357 -21.11 -13.49 -15.34
C MET A 357 -21.67 -12.13 -15.76
N ASN A 358 -22.96 -12.06 -16.06
CA ASN A 358 -23.68 -10.79 -16.15
C ASN A 358 -24.03 -10.31 -14.74
N VAL A 359 -23.37 -9.25 -14.29
CA VAL A 359 -23.62 -8.64 -13.00
C VAL A 359 -24.51 -7.44 -13.21
N ARG A 360 -25.69 -7.43 -12.57
CA ARG A 360 -26.66 -6.34 -12.65
C ARG A 360 -27.16 -5.94 -11.27
N PHE A 361 -27.10 -4.65 -10.95
CA PHE A 361 -27.57 -4.12 -9.67
C PHE A 361 -28.04 -2.66 -9.78
N LEU A 362 -28.90 -2.25 -8.86
CA LEU A 362 -29.25 -0.84 -8.66
C LEU A 362 -28.14 -0.11 -7.90
N LEU A 363 -27.80 1.11 -8.29
CA LEU A 363 -26.80 1.92 -7.57
C LEU A 363 -27.17 2.13 -6.10
N SER A 364 -28.44 2.39 -5.81
CA SER A 364 -28.93 2.54 -4.43
C SER A 364 -28.71 1.30 -3.56
N LYS A 365 -28.72 0.09 -4.13
CA LYS A 365 -28.52 -1.17 -3.40
C LYS A 365 -27.08 -1.38 -2.92
N ILE A 366 -26.11 -0.69 -3.53
CA ILE A 366 -24.72 -0.68 -3.10
C ILE A 366 -24.35 0.60 -2.32
N GLY A 367 -25.35 1.35 -1.84
CA GLY A 367 -25.16 2.55 -1.01
C GLY A 367 -24.98 3.86 -1.79
N LEU A 368 -25.05 3.85 -3.12
CA LEU A 368 -24.89 5.06 -3.93
C LEU A 368 -26.23 5.80 -4.07
N THR A 369 -26.53 6.70 -3.14
CA THR A 369 -27.87 7.31 -2.96
C THR A 369 -27.99 8.79 -3.34
N ASN A 370 -26.92 9.43 -3.83
CA ASN A 370 -26.97 10.84 -4.24
C ASN A 370 -27.95 11.07 -5.40
N SER A 371 -29.00 11.86 -5.16
CA SER A 371 -30.04 12.19 -6.16
C SER A 371 -29.51 12.91 -7.40
N GLY A 372 -28.37 13.62 -7.29
CA GLY A 372 -27.70 14.26 -8.42
C GLY A 372 -27.02 13.28 -9.39
N GLY A 373 -26.88 12.02 -9.00
CA GLY A 373 -26.22 10.97 -9.78
C GLY A 373 -24.69 11.03 -9.75
N TYR A 374 -24.11 10.09 -10.48
CA TYR A 374 -22.68 9.84 -10.55
C TYR A 374 -22.23 9.66 -12.01
N LEU A 375 -21.20 10.37 -12.43
CA LEU A 375 -20.50 10.16 -13.70
C LEU A 375 -19.60 8.95 -13.56
N VAL A 376 -19.80 7.97 -14.44
CA VAL A 376 -19.17 6.66 -14.37
C VAL A 376 -18.02 6.59 -15.37
N GLN A 377 -16.85 6.12 -14.93
CA GLN A 377 -15.67 5.90 -15.76
C GLN A 377 -15.10 4.50 -15.54
N ASP A 378 -14.73 3.80 -16.61
CA ASP A 378 -13.89 2.60 -16.58
C ASP A 378 -12.44 2.97 -16.23
N LEU A 379 -11.89 2.45 -15.13
CA LEU A 379 -10.52 2.80 -14.76
C LEU A 379 -9.45 2.05 -15.56
N TRP A 380 -9.78 0.89 -16.13
CA TRP A 380 -8.87 0.14 -16.97
C TRP A 380 -8.80 0.77 -18.37
N SER A 381 -9.93 0.93 -19.05
CA SER A 381 -9.95 1.52 -20.40
C SER A 381 -9.93 3.06 -20.42
N GLY A 382 -10.28 3.71 -19.31
CA GLY A 382 -10.45 5.17 -19.24
C GLY A 382 -11.79 5.68 -19.80
N GLU A 383 -12.62 4.80 -20.34
CA GLU A 383 -13.88 5.13 -21.02
C GLU A 383 -14.92 5.74 -20.07
N LEU A 384 -15.50 6.87 -20.45
CA LEU A 384 -16.64 7.46 -19.75
C LEU A 384 -17.94 6.75 -20.15
N LYS A 385 -18.67 6.22 -19.17
CA LYS A 385 -19.94 5.49 -19.35
C LYS A 385 -21.19 6.35 -19.16
N GLY A 386 -21.03 7.62 -18.82
CA GLY A 386 -22.14 8.58 -18.65
C GLY A 386 -22.60 8.74 -17.20
N LEU A 387 -23.81 9.29 -17.00
CA LEU A 387 -24.37 9.60 -15.68
C LEU A 387 -25.37 8.52 -15.26
N LEU A 388 -25.22 7.98 -14.05
CA LEU A 388 -26.19 7.07 -13.43
C LEU A 388 -26.73 7.65 -12.12
N LYS A 389 -28.02 7.49 -11.89
CA LYS A 389 -28.76 7.87 -10.69
C LYS A 389 -28.99 6.66 -9.77
N PRO A 390 -29.37 6.88 -8.50
CA PRO A 390 -29.58 5.79 -7.54
C PRO A 390 -30.57 4.70 -7.97
N ASN A 391 -31.54 5.03 -8.83
CA ASN A 391 -32.54 4.09 -9.35
C ASN A 391 -32.17 3.48 -10.70
N ASP A 392 -31.02 3.84 -11.27
CA ASP A 392 -30.55 3.26 -12.52
C ASP A 392 -29.87 1.91 -12.23
N PHE A 393 -30.02 0.97 -13.17
CA PHE A 393 -29.29 -0.29 -13.13
C PHE A 393 -27.91 -0.12 -13.77
N TYR A 394 -26.88 -0.57 -13.07
CA TYR A 394 -25.61 -0.89 -13.68
C TYR A 394 -25.63 -2.34 -14.15
N SER A 395 -25.14 -2.62 -15.36
CA SER A 395 -24.99 -3.97 -15.88
C SER A 395 -23.65 -4.09 -16.60
N VAL A 396 -22.94 -5.18 -16.33
CA VAL A 396 -21.68 -5.52 -16.99
C VAL A 396 -21.54 -7.03 -17.09
N ASP A 397 -20.98 -7.49 -18.20
CA ASP A 397 -20.50 -8.85 -18.34
C ASP A 397 -19.01 -8.94 -17.96
N VAL A 398 -18.72 -9.66 -16.88
CA VAL A 398 -17.35 -9.82 -16.35
C VAL A 398 -16.81 -11.20 -16.74
N ASN A 399 -15.68 -11.23 -17.46
CA ASN A 399 -15.03 -12.49 -17.87
C ASN A 399 -14.70 -13.40 -16.65
N PRO A 400 -14.52 -14.72 -16.86
CA PRO A 400 -14.12 -15.62 -15.77
C PRO A 400 -12.80 -15.16 -15.14
N THR A 401 -12.70 -15.20 -13.81
CA THR A 401 -11.54 -14.68 -13.06
C THR A 401 -11.14 -13.25 -13.41
N ALA A 402 -12.08 -12.47 -13.95
CA ALA A 402 -11.83 -11.12 -14.41
C ALA A 402 -12.55 -10.09 -13.55
N TYR A 403 -12.24 -8.85 -13.86
CA TYR A 403 -12.53 -7.71 -13.04
C TYR A 403 -13.08 -6.54 -13.86
N HIS A 404 -13.92 -5.73 -13.23
CA HIS A 404 -14.36 -4.45 -13.76
C HIS A 404 -14.28 -3.33 -12.71
N ALA A 405 -13.45 -2.30 -12.95
CA ALA A 405 -13.31 -1.11 -12.09
C ALA A 405 -14.16 0.01 -12.64
N ARG A 406 -14.93 0.65 -11.78
CA ARG A 406 -15.58 1.91 -12.10
C ARG A 406 -15.29 2.97 -11.07
N PHE A 407 -15.01 4.17 -11.55
CA PHE A 407 -15.02 5.37 -10.73
C PHE A 407 -16.31 6.13 -10.98
N LEU A 408 -17.00 6.48 -9.90
CA LEU A 408 -18.27 7.18 -9.92
C LEU A 408 -18.08 8.56 -9.29
N HIS A 409 -17.77 9.55 -10.13
CA HIS A 409 -17.67 10.95 -9.73
C HIS A 409 -19.05 11.50 -9.42
N LYS A 410 -19.25 12.13 -8.26
CA LYS A 410 -20.46 12.92 -8.02
C LYS A 410 -20.60 14.03 -9.07
N LYS A 411 -21.83 14.27 -9.57
CA LYS A 411 -22.14 15.53 -10.26
C LYS A 411 -22.05 16.69 -9.26
N THR A 412 -20.99 17.48 -9.32
CA THR A 412 -20.96 18.78 -8.66
C THR A 412 -21.78 19.75 -9.51
N GLN A 413 -22.74 20.45 -8.92
CA GLN A 413 -23.13 21.78 -9.43
C GLN A 413 -21.96 22.74 -9.14
N MET A 414 -20.80 22.47 -9.71
CA MET A 414 -19.78 23.49 -9.82
C MET A 414 -20.11 24.24 -11.10
N THR A 415 -20.66 25.43 -10.93
CA THR A 415 -20.53 26.52 -11.90
C THR A 415 -19.05 26.87 -12.04
N PHE A 416 -18.26 25.96 -12.61
CA PHE A 416 -16.89 26.28 -13.00
C PHE A 416 -16.99 27.21 -14.20
N SER A 417 -16.84 28.50 -13.93
CA SER A 417 -16.49 29.48 -14.94
C SER A 417 -15.24 28.99 -15.66
N TRP A 418 -15.38 28.69 -16.96
CA TRP A 418 -14.34 28.20 -17.87
C TRP A 418 -13.15 29.17 -18.08
N LYS A 419 -12.96 30.16 -17.20
CA LYS A 419 -11.90 31.17 -17.32
C LYS A 419 -10.73 31.03 -16.36
N ARG A 420 -10.66 30.01 -15.49
CA ARG A 420 -9.51 29.87 -14.55
C ARG A 420 -8.75 28.55 -14.54
N MET A 421 -8.98 27.64 -15.49
CA MET A 421 -8.25 26.36 -15.54
C MET A 421 -7.38 26.15 -16.80
N ILE A 422 -7.11 27.23 -17.54
CA ILE A 422 -6.05 27.25 -18.54
C ILE A 422 -4.80 27.78 -17.82
N LEU A 423 -3.76 26.93 -17.72
CA LEU A 423 -2.39 27.22 -17.23
C LEU A 423 -2.14 27.14 -15.71
N CYS A 424 -2.16 25.92 -15.16
CA CYS A 424 -1.20 25.52 -14.12
C CYS A 424 -0.53 24.21 -14.56
N SER A 425 0.23 24.28 -15.65
CA SER A 425 1.22 23.27 -16.04
C SER A 425 2.19 23.92 -17.03
N ILE A 426 3.02 24.85 -16.55
CA ILE A 426 4.28 25.21 -17.20
C ILE A 426 5.31 25.41 -16.09
N TYR A 427 6.26 24.47 -16.05
CA TYR A 427 7.64 24.51 -15.55
C TYR A 427 8.11 25.67 -14.65
N HIS A 428 8.68 25.27 -13.50
CA HIS A 428 9.89 25.83 -12.86
C HIS A 428 10.11 27.35 -12.90
N ARG A 429 9.75 28.04 -11.81
CA ARG A 429 10.66 28.74 -10.87
C ARG A 429 9.81 29.62 -9.95
N GLN A 430 10.24 29.67 -8.70
CA GLN A 430 9.65 30.43 -7.59
C GLN A 430 9.23 31.85 -7.98
N LEU A 431 8.11 32.31 -7.43
CA LEU A 431 8.04 33.55 -6.67
C LEU A 431 6.72 33.63 -5.89
N PHE A 432 6.87 33.66 -4.57
CA PHE A 432 5.86 34.16 -3.63
C PHE A 432 5.64 35.65 -3.92
N CYS A 433 4.38 36.12 -3.88
CA CYS A 433 4.04 37.42 -3.30
C CYS A 433 2.53 37.54 -3.06
N GLY A 434 2.20 38.02 -1.86
CA GLY A 434 0.85 38.26 -1.36
C GLY A 434 0.16 39.49 -1.95
N ASN A 435 -1.09 39.64 -1.51
CA ASN A 435 -2.05 40.69 -1.82
C ASN A 435 -1.43 42.07 -2.07
N THR A 436 -1.47 42.58 -3.30
CA THR A 436 -2.03 43.90 -3.69
C THR A 436 -2.07 43.99 -5.22
N ILE A 437 -3.19 44.46 -5.76
CA ILE A 437 -3.46 44.65 -7.18
C ILE A 437 -2.66 45.87 -7.66
N CYS A 438 -1.67 45.68 -8.53
CA CYS A 438 -1.09 46.76 -9.32
C CYS A 438 -1.48 46.55 -10.78
N ALA A 439 -2.38 47.41 -11.25
CA ALA A 439 -2.59 47.66 -12.67
C ALA A 439 -1.44 48.55 -13.17
N GLU A 440 -0.71 48.13 -14.21
CA GLU A 440 -0.30 49.01 -15.31
C GLU A 440 0.46 48.24 -16.42
N LYS A 441 0.02 48.51 -17.66
CA LYS A 441 0.75 48.51 -18.95
C LYS A 441 1.52 47.25 -19.38
N VAL A 442 0.83 46.45 -20.20
CA VAL A 442 1.45 45.48 -21.13
C VAL A 442 2.00 46.25 -22.33
N GLN A 443 3.33 46.40 -22.42
CA GLN A 443 4.01 46.78 -23.66
C GLN A 443 4.29 45.55 -24.52
N SER A 444 4.03 45.72 -25.81
CA SER A 444 4.15 44.76 -26.90
C SER A 444 5.54 44.13 -27.01
N PHE A 445 5.59 42.81 -27.24
CA PHE A 445 6.74 42.18 -27.88
C PHE A 445 6.32 41.56 -29.21
N LYS A 446 6.87 42.14 -30.28
CA LYS A 446 6.82 41.63 -31.66
C LYS A 446 7.59 40.31 -31.72
N MET A 447 6.98 39.25 -32.24
CA MET A 447 7.73 38.14 -32.84
C MET A 447 7.83 38.37 -34.34
N THR A 448 9.07 38.51 -34.79
CA THR A 448 9.48 38.65 -36.19
C THR A 448 9.50 37.29 -36.90
N ARG A 449 8.89 37.33 -38.09
CA ARG A 449 8.90 36.38 -39.23
C ARG A 449 8.27 35.01 -39.05
#